data_AF-A0A2R7K9V1-F1
#
_entry.id   AF-A0A2R7K9V1-F1
#
_cell.length_a   1.000
_cell.length_b   1.000
_cell.length_c   1.000
_cell.angle_alpha   90.00
_cell.angle_beta   90.00
_cell.angle_gamma   90.00
#
_symmetry.space_group_name_H-M   'P 1'
#
loop_
_entity.id
_entity.type
_entity.pdbx_description
1 polymer ?
#
loop_
_entity_poly.entity_id
_entity_poly.type
_entity_poly.pdbx_seq_one_letter_code
_entity_poly.pdbx_strand_id
1 'polypeptide(L)'
;MKKLHEFIDKWLSEEEVIKLITDFRTGKERYDLRLFDDLLFDPLGYEGIEEYEGYYYGTMIERSELKLERQGNKIVPGDIDIVFIPYNQNQVFFNRTAVWEVKIARPHSEKINKSSKSLGTDQIRGLMEDGFPLIGLMHVCMSYPLKESSLVDIRFHKDPGPYPGKSFEEYPHEIVKMDWLPGLSIKNQMNRMIMSGLPKYIGMTAFALNFDSSNRKLITLSEEYRGYSSGYFNPKKSGNTINAIKEHFELFGDKRYTKLKIWDLNEN
;
A
#
# COMPACT_ATOMS: atom_id res chain seq x y z
N MET A 1 -18.85 8.49 -35.80
CA MET A 1 -19.41 8.06 -34.50
C MET A 1 -18.34 7.28 -33.75
N LYS A 2 -17.78 7.85 -32.68
CA LYS A 2 -16.81 7.15 -31.81
C LYS A 2 -17.56 6.02 -31.08
N LYS A 3 -17.05 4.79 -31.17
CA LYS A 3 -17.59 3.63 -30.44
C LYS A 3 -17.52 3.92 -28.94
N LEU A 4 -18.67 3.89 -28.28
CA LEU A 4 -18.85 4.20 -26.87
C LEU A 4 -18.98 2.89 -26.07
N HIS A 5 -17.96 2.02 -26.11
CA HIS A 5 -17.97 0.75 -25.36
C HIS A 5 -16.55 0.29 -24.99
N GLU A 6 -15.88 0.97 -24.07
CA GLU A 6 -14.63 0.47 -23.45
C GLU A 6 -14.73 0.54 -21.92
N PHE A 7 -15.04 -0.64 -21.34
CA PHE A 7 -14.69 -1.22 -20.02
C PHE A 7 -14.55 -0.34 -18.76
N ILE A 8 -15.23 -0.75 -17.68
CA ILE A 8 -14.93 -0.28 -16.31
C ILE A 8 -15.11 -1.41 -15.29
N ASP A 9 -14.11 -2.27 -15.23
CA ASP A 9 -13.39 -2.63 -14.01
C ASP A 9 -12.37 -3.67 -14.44
N LYS A 10 -11.10 -3.28 -14.38
CA LYS A 10 -10.01 -4.09 -14.93
C LYS A 10 -9.71 -5.22 -13.97
N TRP A 11 -9.67 -6.45 -14.49
CA TRP A 11 -8.98 -7.50 -13.78
C TRP A 11 -7.48 -7.23 -13.86
N LEU A 12 -6.93 -6.64 -12.81
CA LEU A 12 -5.49 -6.50 -12.65
C LEU A 12 -4.93 -7.68 -11.86
N SER A 13 -3.78 -8.21 -12.25
CA SER A 13 -2.99 -9.16 -11.47
C SER A 13 -2.44 -8.51 -10.18
N GLU A 14 -1.86 -9.31 -9.29
CA GLU A 14 -1.16 -8.81 -8.10
C GLU A 14 -0.03 -7.85 -8.47
N GLU A 15 0.79 -8.25 -9.44
CA GLU A 15 1.88 -7.45 -9.99
C GLU A 15 1.38 -6.13 -10.61
N GLU A 16 0.29 -6.16 -11.38
CA GLU A 16 -0.28 -4.96 -12.00
C GLU A 16 -0.81 -3.97 -10.94
N VAL A 17 -1.42 -4.47 -9.87
CA VAL A 17 -1.85 -3.62 -8.74
C VAL A 17 -0.65 -3.05 -8.01
N ILE A 18 0.36 -3.86 -7.67
CA ILE A 18 1.58 -3.41 -6.98
C ILE A 18 2.26 -2.32 -7.81
N LYS A 19 2.40 -2.52 -9.12
CA LYS A 19 2.94 -1.50 -10.03
C LYS A 19 2.14 -0.21 -10.04
N LEU A 20 0.81 -0.29 -9.96
CA LEU A 20 -0.07 0.87 -9.96
C LEU A 20 -0.01 1.68 -8.67
N ILE A 21 0.11 1.01 -7.52
CA ILE A 21 0.17 1.66 -6.21
C ILE A 21 1.58 2.16 -5.88
N THR A 22 2.59 1.66 -6.59
CA THR A 22 3.98 2.15 -6.56
C THR A 22 4.36 3.04 -7.74
N ASP A 23 3.41 3.40 -8.62
CA ASP A 23 3.61 4.44 -9.62
C ASP A 23 3.48 5.81 -8.98
N PHE A 24 4.60 6.26 -8.40
CA PHE A 24 4.68 7.48 -7.63
C PHE A 24 4.70 8.75 -8.47
N ARG A 25 4.75 8.67 -9.82
CA ARG A 25 4.97 9.84 -10.67
C ARG A 25 3.71 10.70 -10.75
N THR A 26 3.83 11.95 -10.32
CA THR A 26 2.76 12.96 -10.45
C THR A 26 3.00 13.98 -11.58
N GLY A 27 3.89 13.67 -12.53
CA GLY A 27 4.21 14.53 -13.67
C GLY A 27 5.10 15.75 -13.36
N LYS A 28 5.51 15.95 -12.09
CA LYS A 28 6.36 17.07 -11.63
C LYS A 28 7.53 16.65 -10.75
N GLU A 29 8.08 15.45 -10.96
CA GLU A 29 9.13 14.85 -10.09
C GLU A 29 8.74 14.68 -8.60
N ARG A 30 7.46 14.89 -8.24
CA ARG A 30 6.93 14.62 -6.90
C ARG A 30 6.44 13.18 -6.81
N TYR A 31 6.81 12.51 -5.72
CA TYR A 31 6.46 11.14 -5.42
C TYR A 31 5.30 11.05 -4.43
N ASP A 32 4.24 10.34 -4.79
CA ASP A 32 3.06 10.17 -3.96
C ASP A 32 3.17 8.92 -3.06
N LEU A 33 3.69 9.09 -1.85
CA LEU A 33 3.83 8.03 -0.85
C LEU A 33 2.63 7.90 0.10
N ARG A 34 1.49 8.55 -0.17
CA ARG A 34 0.33 8.62 0.75
C ARG A 34 -0.30 7.27 1.12
N LEU A 35 0.00 6.20 0.40
CA LEU A 35 -0.46 4.84 0.76
C LEU A 35 0.47 4.14 1.76
N PHE A 36 1.65 4.70 1.99
CA PHE A 36 2.74 4.12 2.75
C PHE A 36 3.18 5.01 3.92
N ASP A 37 2.66 6.24 3.97
CA ASP A 37 3.07 7.32 4.86
C ASP A 37 3.00 6.92 6.33
N ASP A 38 1.87 6.35 6.75
CA ASP A 38 1.66 6.00 8.15
C ASP A 38 2.76 5.04 8.66
N LEU A 39 3.15 4.00 7.90
CA LEU A 39 4.24 3.08 8.32
C LEU A 39 5.64 3.69 8.15
N LEU A 40 5.84 4.53 7.12
CA LEU A 40 7.14 5.11 6.82
C LEU A 40 7.52 6.24 7.78
N PHE A 41 6.53 6.94 8.35
CA PHE A 41 6.72 8.20 9.05
C PHE A 41 6.32 8.14 10.52
N ASP A 42 5.16 7.55 10.85
CA ASP A 42 4.64 7.62 12.23
C ASP A 42 5.54 6.95 13.27
N PRO A 43 6.18 5.78 13.01
CA PRO A 43 7.08 5.15 13.98
C PRO A 43 8.32 5.99 14.33
N LEU A 44 8.65 6.98 13.51
CA LEU A 44 9.85 7.81 13.63
C LEU A 44 9.55 9.15 14.32
N GLY A 45 8.31 9.63 14.22
CA GLY A 45 7.95 10.99 14.57
C GLY A 45 8.55 12.03 13.60
N TYR A 46 8.19 13.29 13.80
CA TYR A 46 8.56 14.39 12.91
C TYR A 46 10.08 14.54 12.72
N GLU A 47 10.85 14.49 13.81
CA GLU A 47 12.31 14.64 13.78
C GLU A 47 13.02 13.51 13.00
N GLY A 48 12.47 12.30 13.01
CA GLY A 48 13.09 11.16 12.33
C GLY A 48 12.94 11.18 10.81
N ILE A 49 11.97 11.95 10.29
CA ILE A 49 11.68 12.09 8.85
C ILE A 49 12.59 13.13 8.21
N GLU A 50 12.88 14.23 8.92
CA GLU A 50 13.77 15.31 8.44
C GLU A 50 15.20 14.82 8.19
N GLU A 51 15.60 13.67 8.75
CA GLU A 51 16.88 13.03 8.47
C GLU A 51 16.98 12.45 7.04
N TYR A 52 15.87 12.29 6.32
CA TYR A 52 15.81 11.57 5.04
C TYR A 52 15.78 12.50 3.84
N GLU A 53 16.60 12.17 2.84
CA GLU A 53 16.46 12.75 1.50
C GLU A 53 15.57 11.91 0.60
N GLY A 54 15.37 10.64 0.93
CA GLY A 54 14.58 9.76 0.09
C GLY A 54 14.62 8.29 0.46
N TYR A 55 14.11 7.47 -0.46
CA TYR A 55 14.03 6.03 -0.33
C TYR A 55 14.58 5.32 -1.56
N TYR A 56 15.26 4.21 -1.35
CA TYR A 56 15.32 3.14 -2.34
C TYR A 56 14.06 2.29 -2.18
N TYR A 57 13.32 2.03 -3.26
CA TYR A 57 12.20 1.09 -3.22
C TYR A 57 12.30 0.01 -4.29
N GLY A 58 11.80 -1.17 -3.95
CA GLY A 58 11.69 -2.34 -4.83
C GLY A 58 10.35 -3.05 -4.63
N THR A 59 9.96 -3.84 -5.62
CA THR A 59 8.70 -4.61 -5.62
C THR A 59 8.93 -6.04 -6.06
N MET A 60 8.11 -6.98 -5.58
CA MET A 60 8.13 -8.40 -5.97
C MET A 60 9.52 -9.03 -5.80
N ILE A 61 10.06 -8.93 -4.59
CA ILE A 61 11.40 -9.40 -4.24
C ILE A 61 11.32 -10.83 -3.73
N GLU A 62 11.89 -11.78 -4.45
CA GLU A 62 11.88 -13.17 -3.98
C GLU A 62 12.70 -13.33 -2.69
N ARG A 63 12.20 -14.11 -1.72
CA ARG A 63 12.93 -14.37 -0.47
C ARG A 63 14.26 -15.08 -0.69
N SER A 64 14.36 -15.88 -1.77
CA SER A 64 15.58 -16.55 -2.23
C SER A 64 16.69 -15.55 -2.56
N GLU A 65 16.36 -14.40 -3.17
CA GLU A 65 17.31 -13.32 -3.50
C GLU A 65 17.99 -12.78 -2.23
N LEU A 66 17.28 -12.82 -1.11
CA LEU A 66 17.79 -12.38 0.20
C LEU A 66 18.32 -13.51 1.08
N LYS A 67 18.38 -14.74 0.57
CA LYS A 67 18.77 -15.93 1.35
C LYS A 67 17.89 -16.03 2.62
N LEU A 68 16.57 -15.83 2.46
CA LEU A 68 15.52 -15.83 3.51
C LEU A 68 14.47 -16.95 3.31
N GLU A 69 14.73 -17.90 2.43
CA GLU A 69 13.81 -19.01 2.11
C GLU A 69 13.62 -19.99 3.29
N ARG A 70 14.50 -19.95 4.29
CA ARG A 70 14.49 -20.86 5.44
C ARG A 70 14.66 -20.14 6.77
N GLN A 71 13.87 -20.58 7.76
CA GLN A 71 14.02 -20.25 9.17
C GLN A 71 14.22 -21.55 9.96
N GLY A 72 15.45 -21.80 10.39
CA GLY A 72 15.87 -23.12 10.87
C GLY A 72 15.62 -24.20 9.80
N ASN A 73 14.82 -25.22 10.14
CA ASN A 73 14.48 -26.31 9.21
C ASN A 73 13.21 -26.06 8.39
N LYS A 74 12.54 -24.91 8.58
CA LYS A 74 11.24 -24.63 7.96
C LYS A 74 11.39 -23.73 6.73
N ILE A 75 10.72 -24.09 5.64
CA ILE A 75 10.60 -23.23 4.45
C ILE A 75 9.57 -22.14 4.77
N VAL A 76 9.94 -20.89 4.54
CA VAL A 76 9.03 -19.75 4.68
C VAL A 76 8.50 -19.37 3.30
N PRO A 77 7.19 -19.51 3.04
CA PRO A 77 6.63 -19.23 1.73
C PRO A 77 6.45 -17.72 1.48
N GLY A 78 6.46 -17.35 0.21
CA GLY A 78 6.11 -16.00 -0.27
C GLY A 78 7.29 -15.17 -0.73
N ASP A 79 7.00 -14.06 -1.40
CA ASP A 79 7.95 -13.02 -1.78
C ASP A 79 7.75 -11.80 -0.86
N ILE A 80 8.60 -10.78 -0.98
CA ILE A 80 8.38 -9.48 -0.35
C ILE A 80 7.78 -8.55 -1.41
N ASP A 81 6.51 -8.20 -1.24
CA ASP A 81 5.78 -7.45 -2.28
C ASP A 81 6.33 -6.04 -2.49
N ILE A 82 6.68 -5.33 -1.40
CA ILE A 82 7.27 -3.99 -1.46
C ILE A 82 8.31 -3.81 -0.35
N VAL A 83 9.43 -3.14 -0.67
CA VAL A 83 10.46 -2.73 0.30
C VAL A 83 10.83 -1.25 0.12
N PHE A 84 11.05 -0.55 1.23
CA PHE A 84 11.55 0.83 1.30
C PHE A 84 12.76 0.91 2.23
N ILE A 85 13.86 1.48 1.74
CA ILE A 85 15.09 1.70 2.50
C ILE A 85 15.42 3.20 2.48
N PRO A 86 15.30 3.91 3.60
CA PRO A 86 15.58 5.34 3.65
C PRO A 86 17.08 5.66 3.50
N TYR A 87 17.40 6.81 2.93
CA TYR A 87 18.76 7.33 2.80
C TYR A 87 18.84 8.85 2.95
N ASN A 88 20.05 9.34 3.19
CA ASN A 88 20.45 10.73 2.94
C ASN A 88 21.82 10.79 2.28
N GLN A 89 22.38 11.99 2.09
CA GLN A 89 23.71 12.20 1.51
C GLN A 89 24.83 11.43 2.23
N ASN A 90 24.67 11.17 3.53
CA ASN A 90 25.74 10.64 4.38
C ASN A 90 25.62 9.14 4.64
N GLN A 91 24.41 8.57 4.60
CA GLN A 91 24.17 7.18 4.98
C GLN A 91 22.86 6.58 4.45
N VAL A 92 22.77 5.25 4.55
CA VAL A 92 21.56 4.46 4.32
C VAL A 92 21.05 3.90 5.65
N PHE A 93 19.76 4.11 5.94
CA PHE A 93 19.12 3.80 7.22
C PHE A 93 18.47 2.41 7.22
N PHE A 94 19.28 1.35 7.14
CA PHE A 94 18.79 -0.04 7.10
C PHE A 94 17.91 -0.40 8.31
N ASN A 95 18.27 0.10 9.49
CA ASN A 95 17.51 -0.04 10.74
C ASN A 95 16.11 0.58 10.71
N ARG A 96 15.77 1.32 9.66
CA ARG A 96 14.47 1.98 9.45
C ARG A 96 13.78 1.51 8.16
N THR A 97 14.13 0.32 7.67
CA THR A 97 13.48 -0.26 6.48
C THR A 97 12.06 -0.71 6.77
N ALA A 98 11.18 -0.42 5.81
CA ALA A 98 9.81 -0.90 5.79
C ALA A 98 9.58 -1.92 4.68
N VAL A 99 8.88 -3.01 5.01
CA VAL A 99 8.42 -4.01 4.05
C VAL A 99 6.90 -4.15 4.13
N TRP A 100 6.27 -4.42 2.99
CA TRP A 100 4.84 -4.66 2.91
C TRP A 100 4.54 -6.00 2.26
N GLU A 101 3.56 -6.70 2.83
CA GLU A 101 2.79 -7.74 2.16
C GLU A 101 1.50 -7.10 1.61
N VAL A 102 1.20 -7.36 0.34
CA VAL A 102 0.02 -6.88 -0.37
C VAL A 102 -0.90 -8.05 -0.69
N LYS A 103 -2.19 -7.90 -0.41
CA LYS A 103 -3.21 -8.90 -0.73
C LYS A 103 -4.39 -8.25 -1.45
N ILE A 104 -4.73 -8.78 -2.62
CA ILE A 104 -5.91 -8.31 -3.34
C ILE A 104 -7.16 -9.03 -2.83
N ALA A 105 -8.04 -8.27 -2.19
CA ALA A 105 -9.37 -8.73 -1.81
C ALA A 105 -10.35 -8.46 -2.96
N ARG A 106 -10.89 -9.53 -3.55
CA ARG A 106 -11.84 -9.44 -4.67
C ARG A 106 -13.26 -9.73 -4.25
N PRO A 107 -14.02 -8.73 -3.78
CA PRO A 107 -15.43 -8.92 -3.54
C PRO A 107 -16.14 -9.24 -4.86
N HIS A 108 -17.08 -10.17 -4.80
CA HIS A 108 -17.93 -10.53 -5.94
C HIS A 108 -19.37 -10.18 -5.57
N SER A 109 -20.13 -9.57 -6.49
CA SER A 109 -21.52 -9.15 -6.26
C SER A 109 -22.44 -10.27 -5.77
N GLU A 110 -22.25 -11.48 -6.29
CA GLU A 110 -22.99 -12.68 -5.85
C GLU A 110 -22.50 -13.28 -4.52
N LYS A 111 -21.30 -12.90 -4.05
CA LYS A 111 -20.63 -13.50 -2.88
C LYS A 111 -19.95 -12.43 -2.05
N ILE A 112 -20.66 -11.33 -1.78
CA ILE A 112 -20.15 -10.16 -1.05
C ILE A 112 -19.57 -10.56 0.32
N ASN A 113 -20.15 -11.59 0.94
CA ASN A 113 -19.73 -12.10 2.25
C ASN A 113 -18.69 -13.24 2.18
N LYS A 114 -18.29 -13.72 0.99
CA LYS A 114 -17.21 -14.73 0.90
C LYS A 114 -15.87 -14.05 0.92
N SER A 115 -15.04 -14.47 1.85
CA SER A 115 -13.70 -13.95 2.05
C SER A 115 -12.66 -14.63 1.15
N SER A 116 -11.57 -13.90 0.85
CA SER A 116 -10.33 -14.48 0.33
C SER A 116 -9.82 -15.55 1.31
N LYS A 117 -9.29 -16.66 0.78
CA LYS A 117 -8.81 -17.77 1.63
C LYS A 117 -7.58 -17.42 2.47
N SER A 118 -6.71 -16.51 2.01
CA SER A 118 -5.53 -16.07 2.75
C SER A 118 -5.61 -14.58 3.10
N LEU A 119 -5.12 -14.25 4.30
CA LEU A 119 -4.97 -12.88 4.83
C LEU A 119 -3.53 -12.35 4.70
N GLY A 120 -2.57 -13.15 4.20
CA GLY A 120 -1.15 -12.78 4.22
C GLY A 120 -0.49 -12.88 5.60
N THR A 121 -1.18 -13.38 6.62
CA THR A 121 -0.68 -13.38 8.01
C THR A 121 0.52 -14.30 8.22
N ASP A 122 0.64 -15.38 7.44
CA ASP A 122 1.79 -16.27 7.50
C ASP A 122 3.04 -15.64 6.88
N GLN A 123 2.89 -14.87 5.79
CA GLN A 123 3.95 -14.07 5.20
C GLN A 123 4.43 -13.00 6.16
N ILE A 124 3.51 -12.27 6.80
CA ILE A 124 3.83 -11.28 7.84
C ILE A 124 4.64 -11.92 8.97
N ARG A 125 4.22 -13.09 9.48
CA ARG A 125 4.98 -13.82 10.50
C ARG A 125 6.39 -14.18 10.01
N GLY A 126 6.54 -14.58 8.75
CA GLY A 126 7.83 -14.77 8.10
C GLY A 126 8.71 -13.53 8.21
N LEU A 127 8.22 -12.37 7.77
CA LEU A 127 8.94 -11.08 7.82
C LEU A 127 9.32 -10.66 9.25
N MET A 128 8.45 -10.98 10.23
CA MET A 128 8.69 -10.70 11.64
C MET A 128 9.88 -11.50 12.18
N GLU A 129 9.90 -12.80 11.91
CA GLU A 129 10.98 -13.70 12.32
C GLU A 129 12.27 -13.44 11.52
N ASP A 130 12.17 -12.94 10.29
CA ASP A 130 13.33 -12.47 9.53
C ASP A 130 14.00 -11.27 10.18
N GLY A 131 13.28 -10.50 11.00
CA GLY A 131 13.81 -9.35 11.73
C GLY A 131 13.77 -8.03 10.96
N PHE A 132 12.87 -7.88 9.99
CA PHE A 132 12.63 -6.59 9.33
C PHE A 132 12.16 -5.52 10.35
N PRO A 133 12.63 -4.26 10.25
CA PRO A 133 12.32 -3.24 11.25
C PRO A 133 10.86 -2.80 11.28
N LEU A 134 10.30 -2.46 10.13
CA LEU A 134 8.92 -2.01 9.98
C LEU A 134 8.22 -2.93 8.99
N ILE A 135 7.03 -3.43 9.36
CA ILE A 135 6.32 -4.46 8.61
C ILE A 135 4.86 -4.03 8.48
N GLY A 136 4.37 -4.01 7.25
CA GLY A 136 3.01 -3.65 6.90
C GLY A 136 2.25 -4.77 6.19
N LEU A 137 0.95 -4.84 6.45
CA LEU A 137 0.00 -5.67 5.71
C LEU A 137 -1.02 -4.75 5.02
N MET A 138 -1.11 -4.86 3.70
CA MET A 138 -1.93 -4.01 2.86
C MET A 138 -2.96 -4.84 2.09
N HIS A 139 -4.24 -4.57 2.31
CA HIS A 139 -5.34 -5.19 1.56
C HIS A 139 -5.89 -4.24 0.50
N VAL A 140 -5.65 -4.54 -0.77
CA VAL A 140 -6.22 -3.80 -1.89
C VAL A 140 -7.57 -4.40 -2.24
N CYS A 141 -8.64 -3.66 -1.99
CA CYS A 141 -9.99 -4.06 -2.33
C CYS A 141 -10.26 -3.66 -3.78
N MET A 142 -10.45 -4.64 -4.66
CA MET A 142 -10.76 -4.44 -6.07
C MET A 142 -11.70 -5.56 -6.50
N SER A 143 -12.90 -5.22 -6.91
CA SER A 143 -13.97 -6.15 -7.22
C SER A 143 -13.69 -6.98 -8.48
N TYR A 144 -14.46 -8.04 -8.64
CA TYR A 144 -14.63 -8.64 -9.96
C TYR A 144 -15.33 -7.65 -10.88
N PRO A 145 -14.98 -7.61 -12.19
CA PRO A 145 -15.59 -6.69 -13.13
C PRO A 145 -17.12 -6.74 -13.07
N LEU A 146 -17.75 -5.59 -12.85
CA LEU A 146 -19.21 -5.47 -12.81
C LEU A 146 -19.78 -5.07 -14.17
N LYS A 147 -21.08 -5.34 -14.36
CA LYS A 147 -21.84 -4.76 -15.47
C LYS A 147 -22.08 -3.28 -15.19
N GLU A 148 -22.09 -2.42 -16.22
CA GLU A 148 -22.32 -0.98 -16.06
C GLU A 148 -23.63 -0.67 -15.32
N SER A 149 -24.67 -1.48 -15.53
CA SER A 149 -25.96 -1.37 -14.83
C SER A 149 -25.87 -1.59 -13.31
N SER A 150 -24.76 -2.13 -12.82
CA SER A 150 -24.50 -2.39 -11.40
C SER A 150 -23.63 -1.30 -10.75
N LEU A 151 -23.10 -0.37 -11.55
CA LEU A 151 -22.39 0.80 -11.03
C LEU A 151 -23.39 1.77 -10.42
N VAL A 152 -22.95 2.47 -9.37
CA VAL A 152 -23.75 3.48 -8.70
C VAL A 152 -23.22 4.87 -9.02
N ASP A 153 -24.13 5.83 -9.15
CA ASP A 153 -23.79 7.24 -9.30
C ASP A 153 -23.29 7.78 -7.96
N ILE A 154 -22.03 8.23 -7.93
CA ILE A 154 -21.47 8.92 -6.77
C ILE A 154 -21.10 10.34 -7.16
N ARG A 155 -21.46 11.27 -6.27
CA ARG A 155 -21.15 12.69 -6.42
C ARG A 155 -19.74 12.96 -5.90
N PHE A 156 -18.91 13.55 -6.76
CA PHE A 156 -17.52 13.86 -6.47
C PHE A 156 -17.30 15.37 -6.51
N HIS A 157 -16.77 15.94 -5.42
CA HIS A 157 -16.29 17.31 -5.40
C HIS A 157 -14.80 17.35 -5.71
N LYS A 158 -14.41 18.23 -6.63
CA LYS A 158 -13.00 18.43 -6.99
C LYS A 158 -12.24 19.31 -6.00
N ASP A 159 -12.96 20.05 -5.15
CA ASP A 159 -12.39 21.03 -4.22
C ASP A 159 -13.08 20.92 -2.85
N PRO A 160 -12.54 20.12 -1.92
CA PRO A 160 -13.00 20.08 -0.54
C PRO A 160 -12.40 21.26 0.25
N GLY A 161 -12.66 22.48 -0.19
CA GLY A 161 -12.29 23.68 0.58
C GLY A 161 -13.17 23.83 1.84
N PRO A 162 -12.68 24.52 2.88
CA PRO A 162 -13.56 24.97 3.95
C PRO A 162 -14.43 26.10 3.40
N TYR A 163 -15.69 25.82 3.12
CA TYR A 163 -16.69 26.83 2.77
C TYR A 163 -17.77 26.87 3.85
N PRO A 164 -17.58 27.71 4.88
CA PRO A 164 -18.55 27.83 5.96
C PRO A 164 -19.93 28.20 5.41
N GLY A 165 -20.96 27.47 5.80
CA GLY A 165 -22.36 27.83 5.57
C GLY A 165 -23.01 27.33 4.27
N LYS A 166 -22.38 26.42 3.52
CA LYS A 166 -23.00 25.75 2.37
C LYS A 166 -23.16 24.23 2.60
N SER A 167 -24.32 23.69 2.21
CA SER A 167 -24.60 22.24 2.27
C SER A 167 -23.93 21.49 1.12
N PHE A 168 -23.71 20.19 1.30
CA PHE A 168 -23.06 19.32 0.31
C PHE A 168 -23.69 19.41 -1.09
N GLU A 169 -25.00 19.61 -1.16
CA GLU A 169 -25.80 19.71 -2.39
C GLU A 169 -25.58 21.00 -3.18
N GLU A 170 -25.13 22.08 -2.52
CA GLU A 170 -24.96 23.41 -3.11
C GLU A 170 -23.63 23.57 -3.86
N TYR A 171 -22.76 22.55 -3.79
CA TYR A 171 -21.46 22.58 -4.42
C TYR A 171 -21.48 21.92 -5.82
N PRO A 172 -20.73 22.47 -6.79
CA PRO A 172 -20.47 21.79 -8.05
C PRO A 172 -19.88 20.41 -7.76
N HIS A 173 -20.57 19.38 -8.23
CA HIS A 173 -20.12 18.01 -8.17
C HIS A 173 -20.19 17.40 -9.56
N GLU A 174 -19.26 16.49 -9.81
CA GLU A 174 -19.34 15.59 -10.94
C GLU A 174 -20.05 14.31 -10.49
N ILE A 175 -20.95 13.79 -11.31
CA ILE A 175 -21.50 12.45 -11.10
C ILE A 175 -20.57 11.48 -11.80
N VAL A 176 -19.99 10.56 -11.02
CA VAL A 176 -19.12 9.50 -11.51
C VAL A 176 -19.78 8.17 -11.19
N LYS A 177 -19.98 7.33 -12.21
CA LYS A 177 -20.38 5.94 -12.01
C LYS A 177 -19.20 5.15 -11.46
N MET A 178 -19.40 4.46 -10.35
CA MET A 178 -18.36 3.62 -9.77
C MET A 178 -18.88 2.34 -9.14
N ASP A 179 -17.96 1.40 -8.93
CA ASP A 179 -18.23 0.24 -8.08
C ASP A 179 -18.07 0.61 -6.61
N TRP A 180 -19.11 0.33 -5.84
CA TRP A 180 -19.18 0.55 -4.40
C TRP A 180 -18.68 -0.65 -3.58
N LEU A 181 -18.60 -1.85 -4.17
CA LEU A 181 -18.19 -3.09 -3.50
C LEU A 181 -16.78 -3.02 -2.93
N PRO A 182 -15.77 -2.45 -3.62
CA PRO A 182 -14.45 -2.25 -3.06
C PRO A 182 -14.48 -1.45 -1.75
N GLY A 183 -15.27 -0.37 -1.70
CA GLY A 183 -15.43 0.45 -0.49
C GLY A 183 -16.02 -0.33 0.68
N LEU A 184 -17.05 -1.15 0.43
CA LEU A 184 -17.61 -2.04 1.46
C LEU A 184 -16.58 -3.08 1.94
N SER A 185 -15.74 -3.58 1.03
CA SER A 185 -14.75 -4.61 1.33
C SER A 185 -13.67 -4.13 2.30
N ILE A 186 -13.34 -2.83 2.31
CA ILE A 186 -12.35 -2.23 3.23
C ILE A 186 -12.62 -2.64 4.67
N LYS A 187 -13.85 -2.38 5.16
CA LYS A 187 -14.26 -2.68 6.53
C LYS A 187 -14.13 -4.17 6.86
N ASN A 188 -14.54 -5.03 5.93
CA ASN A 188 -14.44 -6.47 6.12
C ASN A 188 -12.99 -6.95 6.17
N GLN A 189 -12.10 -6.39 5.33
CA GLN A 189 -10.68 -6.73 5.37
C GLN A 189 -9.99 -6.22 6.64
N MET A 190 -10.23 -4.97 7.04
CA MET A 190 -9.67 -4.42 8.28
C MET A 190 -10.06 -5.23 9.51
N ASN A 191 -11.35 -5.55 9.67
CA ASN A 191 -11.81 -6.36 10.80
C ASN A 191 -11.15 -7.75 10.84
N ARG A 192 -10.96 -8.39 9.68
CA ARG A 192 -10.27 -9.69 9.60
C ARG A 192 -8.79 -9.59 9.96
N MET A 193 -8.09 -8.55 9.50
CA MET A 193 -6.69 -8.32 9.85
C MET A 193 -6.55 -8.05 11.35
N ILE A 194 -7.42 -7.23 11.93
CA ILE A 194 -7.44 -6.94 13.38
C ILE A 194 -7.69 -8.24 14.18
N MET A 195 -8.64 -9.06 13.74
CA MET A 195 -8.96 -10.35 14.39
C MET A 195 -7.92 -11.45 14.18
N SER A 196 -6.92 -11.24 13.31
CA SER A 196 -5.92 -12.26 12.98
C SER A 196 -4.91 -12.55 14.09
N GLY A 197 -4.89 -11.71 15.14
CA GLY A 197 -3.95 -11.82 16.25
C GLY A 197 -2.52 -11.40 15.90
N LEU A 198 -2.32 -10.69 14.78
CA LEU A 198 -1.03 -10.08 14.47
C LEU A 198 -0.66 -9.04 15.55
N PRO A 199 0.63 -8.94 15.94
CA PRO A 199 1.05 -7.99 16.96
C PRO A 199 0.84 -6.53 16.58
N LYS A 200 0.72 -5.65 17.59
CA LYS A 200 0.49 -4.21 17.40
C LYS A 200 1.59 -3.48 16.62
N TYR A 201 2.79 -4.06 16.52
CA TYR A 201 3.89 -3.47 15.75
C TYR A 201 3.78 -3.71 14.23
N ILE A 202 2.75 -4.41 13.77
CA ILE A 202 2.45 -4.56 12.34
C ILE A 202 1.48 -3.44 11.93
N GLY A 203 1.88 -2.64 10.93
CA GLY A 203 0.98 -1.69 10.29
C GLY A 203 -0.04 -2.42 9.42
N MET A 204 -1.31 -2.06 9.51
CA MET A 204 -2.40 -2.68 8.74
C MET A 204 -3.19 -1.62 8.02
N THR A 205 -3.37 -1.77 6.71
CA THR A 205 -4.20 -0.87 5.91
C THR A 205 -5.02 -1.62 4.88
N ALA A 206 -6.18 -1.08 4.55
CA ALA A 206 -6.98 -1.53 3.44
C ALA A 206 -7.58 -0.33 2.71
N PHE A 207 -7.59 -0.39 1.39
CA PHE A 207 -8.19 0.65 0.56
C PHE A 207 -8.90 0.04 -0.64
N ALA A 208 -9.89 0.77 -1.14
CA ALA A 208 -10.53 0.45 -2.40
C ALA A 208 -9.72 1.05 -3.55
N LEU A 209 -9.49 0.24 -4.59
CA LEU A 209 -8.93 0.67 -5.85
C LEU A 209 -10.01 0.56 -6.93
N ASN A 210 -10.44 1.71 -7.44
CA ASN A 210 -11.43 1.82 -8.50
C ASN A 210 -10.87 2.59 -9.70
N PHE A 211 -11.49 2.42 -10.87
CA PHE A 211 -11.23 3.22 -12.05
C PHE A 211 -12.53 3.88 -12.51
N ASP A 212 -12.45 5.13 -12.92
CA ASP A 212 -13.59 5.77 -13.58
C ASP A 212 -13.64 5.50 -15.09
N SER A 213 -14.66 6.03 -15.76
CA SER A 213 -14.86 5.91 -17.21
C SER A 213 -13.76 6.54 -18.06
N SER A 214 -12.92 7.40 -17.48
CA SER A 214 -11.76 8.00 -18.13
C SER A 214 -10.46 7.29 -17.74
N ASN A 215 -10.56 6.12 -17.11
CA ASN A 215 -9.44 5.33 -16.59
C ASN A 215 -8.60 6.10 -15.53
N ARG A 216 -9.19 7.08 -14.84
CA ARG A 216 -8.57 7.74 -13.69
C ARG A 216 -8.64 6.80 -12.48
N LYS A 217 -7.53 6.68 -11.77
CA LYS A 217 -7.42 5.92 -10.52
C LYS A 217 -8.15 6.65 -9.40
N LEU A 218 -9.03 5.94 -8.70
CA LEU A 218 -9.65 6.39 -7.46
C LEU A 218 -9.23 5.45 -6.33
N ILE A 219 -8.63 6.03 -5.29
CA ILE A 219 -8.26 5.33 -4.06
C ILE A 219 -9.18 5.84 -2.94
N THR A 220 -9.83 4.92 -2.25
CA THR A 220 -10.64 5.24 -1.07
C THR A 220 -10.08 4.54 0.15
N LEU A 221 -9.76 5.33 1.18
CA LEU A 221 -9.30 4.86 2.49
C LEU A 221 -10.43 5.04 3.52
N SER A 222 -10.32 4.35 4.65
CA SER A 222 -11.24 4.51 5.78
C SER A 222 -10.52 5.12 6.97
N GLU A 223 -10.85 6.37 7.31
CA GLU A 223 -10.29 7.07 8.48
C GLU A 223 -10.57 6.33 9.80
N GLU A 224 -11.64 5.53 9.87
CA GLU A 224 -11.99 4.69 11.04
C GLU A 224 -10.82 3.79 11.47
N TYR A 225 -10.00 3.34 10.51
CA TYR A 225 -8.95 2.37 10.76
C TYR A 225 -7.53 2.94 10.71
N ARG A 226 -7.38 4.27 10.58
CA ARG A 226 -6.07 4.93 10.47
C ARG A 226 -5.17 4.67 11.69
N GLY A 227 -5.73 4.46 12.88
CA GLY A 227 -4.93 4.10 14.06
C GLY A 227 -4.19 2.76 13.98
N TYR A 228 -4.45 1.94 12.96
CA TYR A 228 -3.80 0.63 12.76
C TYR A 228 -2.70 0.65 11.70
N SER A 229 -2.58 1.71 10.88
CA SER A 229 -1.64 1.74 9.75
C SER A 229 -0.21 2.07 10.13
N SER A 230 0.00 2.81 11.21
CA SER A 230 1.30 3.33 11.65
C SER A 230 2.34 2.25 12.00
N GLY A 231 1.93 1.10 12.53
CA GLY A 231 2.86 0.06 13.00
C GLY A 231 3.87 0.55 14.05
N TYR A 232 4.83 -0.30 14.42
CA TYR A 232 5.97 0.08 15.29
C TYR A 232 7.19 -0.75 14.92
N PHE A 233 8.35 -0.40 15.48
CA PHE A 233 9.55 -1.22 15.31
C PHE A 233 9.36 -2.64 15.84
N ASN A 234 9.61 -3.61 14.98
CA ASN A 234 9.65 -5.02 15.33
C ASN A 234 10.66 -5.25 16.47
N PRO A 235 10.23 -5.81 17.63
CA PRO A 235 11.11 -6.08 18.76
C PRO A 235 12.14 -7.17 18.46
N LYS A 236 11.92 -7.99 17.43
CA LYS A 236 12.85 -9.02 16.95
C LYS A 236 13.89 -8.47 15.97
N LYS A 237 14.07 -7.14 15.88
CA LYS A 237 14.99 -6.54 14.91
C LYS A 237 16.46 -6.93 15.17
N SER A 238 17.09 -7.38 14.08
CA SER A 238 18.53 -7.58 13.83
C SER A 238 19.17 -8.97 14.05
N GLY A 239 20.05 -9.34 13.09
CA GLY A 239 21.40 -9.81 13.40
C GLY A 239 22.45 -8.68 13.30
N ASN A 240 22.52 -7.93 12.19
CA ASN A 240 22.92 -6.51 12.13
C ASN A 240 22.16 -5.88 10.94
N THR A 241 20.93 -5.42 11.23
CA THR A 241 19.76 -5.22 10.36
C THR A 241 19.78 -5.95 9.02
N ILE A 242 19.43 -7.23 9.16
CA ILE A 242 19.42 -8.35 8.20
C ILE A 242 20.59 -8.33 7.22
N ASN A 243 21.75 -8.10 7.85
CA ASN A 243 23.12 -7.83 7.37
C ASN A 243 23.22 -6.74 6.30
N ALA A 244 22.77 -5.56 6.73
CA ALA A 244 22.55 -4.32 5.96
C ALA A 244 21.69 -4.58 4.72
N ILE A 245 20.58 -5.28 4.98
CA ILE A 245 19.58 -5.76 4.01
C ILE A 245 20.26 -6.47 2.86
N LYS A 246 20.88 -7.58 3.32
CA LYS A 246 21.98 -8.34 2.76
C LYS A 246 22.76 -7.58 1.69
N GLU A 247 23.43 -6.56 2.22
CA GLU A 247 24.32 -5.58 1.61
C GLU A 247 23.69 -4.80 0.46
N HIS A 248 22.56 -4.19 0.81
CA HIS A 248 21.70 -3.36 -0.01
C HIS A 248 21.29 -4.04 -1.32
N PHE A 249 20.93 -5.32 -1.17
CA PHE A 249 20.63 -6.29 -2.22
C PHE A 249 21.84 -6.66 -3.10
N GLU A 250 23.02 -6.67 -2.47
CA GLU A 250 24.36 -6.78 -3.07
C GLU A 250 24.62 -5.74 -4.18
N LEU A 251 24.36 -4.47 -3.84
CA LEU A 251 24.70 -3.24 -4.57
C LEU A 251 23.95 -3.03 -5.89
N PHE A 252 22.62 -2.98 -5.77
CA PHE A 252 21.67 -2.35 -6.70
C PHE A 252 21.18 -3.12 -7.93
N GLY A 253 21.72 -4.29 -8.30
CA GLY A 253 21.04 -5.31 -9.13
C GLY A 253 20.23 -4.81 -10.36
N ASP A 254 20.71 -3.76 -11.02
CA ASP A 254 20.52 -3.31 -12.40
C ASP A 254 19.15 -3.19 -13.10
N LYS A 255 17.99 -3.15 -12.40
CA LYS A 255 16.73 -2.53 -12.95
C LYS A 255 15.49 -2.47 -12.04
N ARG A 256 15.51 -3.01 -10.81
CA ARG A 256 14.29 -3.12 -9.97
C ARG A 256 14.20 -2.14 -8.80
N TYR A 257 15.27 -1.40 -8.50
CA TYR A 257 15.23 -0.31 -7.53
C TYR A 257 15.05 1.04 -8.21
N THR A 258 14.13 1.83 -7.71
CA THR A 258 14.01 3.24 -8.09
C THR A 258 14.38 4.10 -6.89
N LYS A 259 15.34 5.00 -7.11
CA LYS A 259 15.75 6.00 -6.11
C LYS A 259 14.74 7.13 -6.14
N LEU A 260 14.01 7.28 -5.04
CA LEU A 260 13.07 8.36 -4.80
C LEU A 260 13.79 9.43 -4.01
N LYS A 261 13.63 10.69 -4.40
CA LYS A 261 14.00 11.85 -3.59
C LYS A 261 12.71 12.44 -3.01
N ILE A 262 12.60 12.49 -1.71
CA ILE A 262 11.55 13.26 -1.05
C ILE A 262 11.96 14.72 -1.24
N TRP A 263 11.25 15.45 -2.09
CA TRP A 263 11.46 16.90 -2.15
C TRP A 263 10.95 17.50 -0.86
N ASP A 264 11.70 18.49 -0.37
CA ASP A 264 11.50 19.17 0.90
C ASP A 264 10.01 19.46 1.10
N LEU A 265 9.42 18.97 2.20
CA LEU A 265 8.04 19.30 2.58
C LEU A 265 7.85 20.81 2.79
N ASN A 266 8.95 21.57 2.78
CA ASN A 266 9.03 23.02 2.95
C ASN A 266 9.16 23.81 1.64
N GLU A 267 9.33 23.18 0.47
CA GLU A 267 9.33 23.90 -0.80
C GLU A 267 7.90 24.04 -1.33
N ASN A 268 7.22 25.08 -0.82
CA ASN A 268 5.95 25.62 -1.33
C ASN A 268 6.04 26.06 -2.80
#